data_AF-A0A8S3QY98-F1
#
_entry.id   AF-A0A8S3QY98-F1
#
_cell.length_a   1.000
_cell.length_b   1.000
_cell.length_c   1.000
_cell.angle_alpha   90.00
_cell.angle_beta   90.00
_cell.angle_gamma   90.00
#
_symmetry.space_group_name_H-M   'P 1'
#
loop_
_entity.id
_entity.type
_entity.pdbx_description
1 polymer ?
#
loop_
_entity_poly.entity_id
_entity_poly.type
_entity_poly.pdbx_seq_one_letter_code
_entity_poly.pdbx_strand_id
1 'polypeptide(L)'
;MADKLFLLLVVTSFPVVRAAIPNVICMIEHCSSQMKDCYEDSDCKNAMVCMIGCGTSNQTCVFNCFFSYENEIFDNFMKCIVTDYKCMEIPPLNPPVKCHRPTNIQTTFEMESLIGSWIIVLGKNQIYDCFNCQNTTYIQAHEGLFSAVEHYDIKAIDGTIKHRTTFESIVQWNATTPGILKYNSRQMGLEIHSEWRVLDYGTDYIFAYYCGSISSNYFYEGAVVYSKSVTLSNDTLSKLKKVATDAGLDLNTFCKPSYNSC
;
A
#
# COMPACT_ATOMS: atom_id res chain seq x y z
N MET A 1 40.96 12.29 -6.00
CA MET A 1 41.09 10.81 -6.17
C MET A 1 40.97 10.05 -4.85
N ALA A 2 41.15 10.67 -3.67
CA ALA A 2 40.97 10.00 -2.38
C ALA A 2 39.49 9.79 -1.96
N ASP A 3 38.56 10.66 -2.39
CA ASP A 3 37.13 10.56 -1.99
C ASP A 3 36.33 9.44 -2.65
N LYS A 4 36.78 8.92 -3.81
CA LYS A 4 36.08 7.81 -4.49
C LYS A 4 36.40 6.44 -3.88
N LEU A 5 37.48 6.34 -3.10
CA LEU A 5 37.93 5.07 -2.53
C LEU A 5 37.24 4.74 -1.19
N PHE A 6 36.77 5.77 -0.46
CA PHE A 6 36.12 5.59 0.84
C PHE A 6 34.69 5.05 0.71
N LEU A 7 33.96 5.43 -0.35
CA LEU A 7 32.63 4.88 -0.66
C LEU A 7 32.66 3.41 -1.11
N LEU A 8 33.78 2.94 -1.68
CA LEU A 8 33.92 1.54 -2.11
C LEU A 8 34.16 0.58 -0.92
N LEU A 9 34.79 1.06 0.16
CA LEU A 9 35.22 0.21 1.28
C LEU A 9 34.08 -0.14 2.25
N VAL A 10 33.07 0.73 2.40
CA VAL A 10 31.91 0.43 3.28
C VAL A 10 31.05 -0.70 2.72
N VAL A 11 31.09 -0.94 1.41
CA VAL A 11 30.24 -1.94 0.73
C VAL A 11 30.81 -3.36 0.78
N THR A 12 32.10 -3.54 1.12
CA THR A 12 32.78 -4.84 0.95
C THR A 12 33.04 -5.65 2.23
N SER A 13 32.71 -5.12 3.42
CA SER A 13 33.09 -5.76 4.70
C SER A 13 31.98 -6.53 5.43
N PHE A 14 30.84 -6.83 4.80
CA PHE A 14 29.82 -7.71 5.40
C PHE A 14 29.48 -8.90 4.49
N PRO A 15 29.94 -10.12 4.82
CA PRO A 15 29.77 -11.29 3.98
C PRO A 15 28.41 -11.97 4.22
N VAL A 16 27.28 -11.25 4.25
CA VAL A 16 25.94 -11.89 4.40
C VAL A 16 24.80 -10.99 3.87
N VAL A 17 24.72 -10.65 2.58
CA VAL A 17 23.43 -10.13 2.05
C VAL A 17 23.26 -10.50 0.57
N ARG A 18 22.47 -11.55 0.32
CA ARG A 18 22.01 -11.96 -1.03
C ARG A 18 20.62 -11.40 -1.35
N ALA A 19 20.30 -10.22 -0.81
CA ALA A 19 19.02 -9.55 -0.99
C ALA A 19 19.30 -8.21 -1.70
N ALA A 20 18.79 -8.07 -2.92
CA ALA A 20 18.79 -6.85 -3.75
C ALA A 20 20.02 -5.93 -3.58
N ILE A 21 21.12 -6.22 -4.28
CA ILE A 21 22.26 -5.29 -4.31
C ILE A 21 21.89 -4.12 -5.23
N PRO A 22 21.83 -2.87 -4.74
CA PRO A 22 21.58 -1.73 -5.59
C PRO A 22 22.69 -1.61 -6.65
N ASN A 23 22.30 -1.46 -7.91
CA ASN A 23 23.24 -1.19 -9.00
C ASN A 23 23.64 0.29 -8.95
N VAL A 24 24.67 0.58 -8.17
CA VAL A 24 25.17 1.94 -7.95
C VAL A 24 25.62 2.61 -9.26
N ILE A 25 26.15 1.84 -10.22
CA ILE A 25 26.55 2.37 -11.53
C ILE A 25 25.31 2.87 -12.28
N CYS A 26 24.26 2.06 -12.36
CA CYS A 26 22.97 2.45 -12.94
C CYS A 26 22.39 3.71 -12.26
N MET A 27 22.43 3.79 -10.93
CA MET A 27 21.92 4.96 -10.21
C MET A 27 22.70 6.23 -10.54
N ILE A 28 24.03 6.16 -10.62
CA ILE A 28 24.86 7.30 -11.00
C ILE A 28 24.59 7.72 -12.44
N GLU A 29 24.45 6.75 -13.36
CA GLU A 29 24.22 7.02 -14.79
C GLU A 29 22.84 7.63 -15.06
N HIS A 30 21.79 7.14 -14.40
CA HIS A 30 20.40 7.49 -14.74
C HIS A 30 19.70 8.37 -13.71
N CYS A 31 20.12 8.32 -12.44
CA CYS A 31 19.41 8.91 -11.30
C CYS A 31 20.28 9.86 -10.46
N SER A 32 21.40 10.35 -10.99
CA SER A 32 22.35 11.17 -10.23
C SER A 32 21.76 12.49 -9.73
N SER A 33 20.83 13.11 -10.48
CA SER A 33 20.12 14.31 -10.03
C SER A 33 19.27 14.00 -8.80
N GLN A 34 18.39 13.01 -8.90
CA GLN A 34 17.49 12.62 -7.80
C GLN A 34 18.28 12.11 -6.60
N MET A 35 19.41 11.42 -6.82
CA MET A 35 20.30 11.00 -5.74
C MET A 35 20.92 12.19 -5.02
N LYS A 36 21.32 13.24 -5.75
CA LYS A 36 21.82 14.48 -5.16
C LYS A 36 20.72 15.19 -4.37
N ASP A 37 19.53 15.35 -4.96
CA ASP A 37 18.40 16.02 -4.31
C ASP A 37 18.01 15.29 -3.02
N CYS A 38 17.96 13.95 -3.04
CA CYS A 38 17.69 13.14 -1.86
C CYS A 38 18.77 13.27 -0.77
N TYR A 39 20.03 13.42 -1.15
CA TYR A 39 21.13 13.60 -0.19
C TYR A 39 21.06 14.96 0.52
N GLU A 40 20.62 15.99 -0.19
CA GLU A 40 20.47 17.36 0.31
C GLU A 40 19.18 17.53 1.15
N ASP A 41 18.16 16.72 0.92
CA ASP A 41 16.91 16.70 1.69
C ASP A 41 17.00 15.86 2.98
N SER A 42 16.56 16.41 4.12
CA SER A 42 16.66 15.70 5.40
C SER A 42 15.73 14.50 5.48
N ASP A 43 14.51 14.62 4.98
CA ASP A 43 13.49 13.58 5.07
C ASP A 43 13.85 12.41 4.15
N CYS A 44 14.26 12.66 2.91
CA CYS A 44 14.71 11.63 2.00
C CYS A 44 15.91 10.85 2.56
N LYS A 45 16.94 11.57 3.06
CA LYS A 45 18.09 10.93 3.71
C LYS A 45 17.68 10.09 4.93
N ASN A 46 16.78 10.61 5.77
CA ASN A 46 16.29 9.89 6.94
C ASN A 46 15.47 8.66 6.54
N ALA A 47 14.66 8.74 5.48
CA ALA A 47 13.94 7.59 4.92
C ALA A 47 14.92 6.49 4.51
N MET A 48 15.97 6.84 3.75
CA MET A 48 16.98 5.89 3.28
C MET A 48 17.74 5.24 4.44
N VAL A 49 18.21 6.03 5.41
CA VAL A 49 18.91 5.51 6.60
C VAL A 49 18.00 4.62 7.45
N CYS A 50 16.75 5.02 7.64
CA CYS A 50 15.74 4.26 8.38
C CYS A 50 15.50 2.89 7.70
N MET A 51 15.26 2.89 6.39
CA MET A 51 15.03 1.65 5.63
C MET A 51 16.24 0.71 5.67
N ILE A 52 17.46 1.24 5.56
CA ILE A 52 18.69 0.45 5.72
C ILE A 52 18.74 -0.22 7.11
N GLY A 53 18.36 0.52 8.16
CA GLY A 53 18.30 0.00 9.53
C GLY A 53 17.26 -1.10 9.74
N CYS A 54 16.17 -1.12 8.98
CA CYS A 54 15.15 -2.16 9.04
C CYS A 54 15.59 -3.52 8.46
N GLY A 55 16.59 -3.51 7.56
CA GLY A 55 16.92 -4.67 6.75
C GLY A 55 15.79 -5.07 5.78
N THR A 56 15.86 -6.29 5.23
CA THR A 56 14.95 -6.73 4.15
C THR A 56 13.76 -7.56 4.62
N SER A 57 13.69 -7.93 5.91
CA SER A 57 12.65 -8.83 6.44
C SER A 57 11.59 -8.13 7.29
N ASN A 58 11.81 -6.89 7.73
CA ASN A 58 10.87 -6.17 8.60
C ASN A 58 10.01 -5.18 7.81
N GLN A 59 8.93 -5.68 7.22
CA GLN A 59 7.99 -4.87 6.43
C GLN A 59 7.38 -3.71 7.21
N THR A 60 6.94 -3.95 8.44
CA THR A 60 6.35 -2.91 9.27
C THR A 60 7.33 -1.77 9.52
N CYS A 61 8.61 -2.09 9.75
CA CYS A 61 9.67 -1.09 9.90
C CYS A 61 9.87 -0.29 8.61
N VAL A 62 10.05 -0.98 7.48
CA VAL A 62 10.24 -0.32 6.17
C VAL A 62 9.05 0.58 5.83
N PHE A 63 7.83 0.07 6.00
CA PHE A 63 6.59 0.82 5.80
C PHE A 63 6.54 2.07 6.69
N ASN A 64 6.87 1.95 7.98
CA ASN A 64 6.90 3.11 8.88
C ASN A 64 7.95 4.14 8.45
N CYS A 65 9.11 3.73 7.93
CA CYS A 65 10.12 4.64 7.40
C CYS A 65 9.59 5.43 6.20
N PHE A 66 9.01 4.72 5.22
CA PHE A 66 8.38 5.31 4.04
C PHE A 66 7.42 6.42 4.45
N PHE A 67 6.40 6.05 5.22
CA PHE A 67 5.31 6.96 5.55
C PHE A 67 5.75 8.09 6.49
N SER A 68 6.71 7.87 7.38
CA SER A 68 7.20 8.93 8.29
C SER A 68 7.90 10.07 7.57
N TYR A 69 8.62 9.76 6.48
CA TYR A 69 9.51 10.68 5.79
C TYR A 69 9.10 10.97 4.33
N GLU A 70 8.01 10.38 3.85
CA GLU A 70 7.51 10.57 2.48
C GLU A 70 7.33 12.06 2.17
N ASN A 71 7.96 12.46 1.07
CA ASN A 71 7.86 13.76 0.41
C ASN A 71 8.17 13.59 -1.09
N GLU A 72 7.97 14.66 -1.87
CA GLU A 72 8.15 14.63 -3.32
C GLU A 72 9.59 14.29 -3.76
N ILE A 73 10.61 14.72 -3.00
CA ILE A 73 12.03 14.45 -3.33
C ILE A 73 12.32 12.95 -3.19
N PHE A 74 11.84 12.36 -2.10
CA PHE A 74 11.94 10.93 -1.85
C PHE A 74 11.19 10.12 -2.91
N ASP A 75 9.97 10.51 -3.25
CA ASP A 75 9.17 9.84 -4.27
C ASP A 75 9.84 9.86 -5.65
N ASN A 76 10.40 11.00 -6.03
CA ASN A 76 11.13 11.16 -7.29
C ASN A 76 12.40 10.30 -7.32
N PHE A 77 13.12 10.22 -6.20
CA PHE A 77 14.27 9.35 -6.08
C PHE A 77 13.88 7.86 -6.21
N MET A 78 12.91 7.40 -5.41
CA MET A 78 12.42 6.02 -5.46
C MET A 78 11.87 5.65 -6.82
N LYS A 79 11.13 6.55 -7.47
CA LYS A 79 10.64 6.38 -8.83
C LYS A 79 11.78 6.16 -9.81
N CYS A 80 12.84 6.96 -9.74
CA CYS A 80 13.97 6.82 -10.64
C CYS A 80 14.66 5.45 -10.46
N ILE A 81 15.01 5.12 -9.21
CA ILE A 81 15.86 3.95 -8.93
C ILE A 81 15.11 2.62 -8.96
N VAL A 82 13.81 2.58 -8.62
CA VAL A 82 13.02 1.34 -8.58
C VAL A 82 12.13 1.20 -9.81
N THR A 83 11.44 2.27 -10.19
CA THR A 83 10.37 2.19 -11.20
C THR A 83 10.88 2.41 -12.62
N ASP A 84 11.57 3.52 -12.86
CA ASP A 84 11.95 3.94 -14.22
C ASP A 84 13.13 3.14 -14.77
N TYR A 85 14.24 3.09 -14.00
CA TYR A 85 15.49 2.48 -14.45
C TYR A 85 15.79 1.16 -13.78
N LYS A 86 15.03 0.77 -12.74
CA LYS A 86 15.17 -0.51 -12.03
C LYS A 86 16.61 -0.77 -11.57
N CYS A 87 17.31 0.29 -11.18
CA CYS A 87 18.65 0.20 -10.59
C CYS A 87 18.63 -0.49 -9.21
N MET A 88 17.46 -0.59 -8.58
CA MET A 88 17.21 -1.37 -7.37
C MET A 88 15.93 -2.19 -7.55
N GLU A 89 15.99 -3.47 -7.20
CA GLU A 89 14.80 -4.33 -7.11
C GLU A 89 14.31 -4.40 -5.66
N ILE A 90 12.99 -4.40 -5.47
CA ILE A 90 12.41 -4.67 -4.16
C ILE A 90 12.41 -6.19 -3.94
N PRO A 91 13.11 -6.69 -2.91
CA PRO A 91 13.15 -8.12 -2.66
C PRO A 91 11.77 -8.63 -2.25
N PRO A 92 11.39 -9.87 -2.61
CA PRO A 92 10.13 -10.44 -2.17
C PRO A 92 10.12 -10.62 -0.65
N LEU A 93 8.92 -10.71 -0.09
CA LEU A 93 8.75 -11.02 1.32
C LEU A 93 9.30 -12.40 1.67
N ASN A 94 9.79 -12.52 2.90
CA ASN A 94 10.26 -13.79 3.44
C ASN A 94 9.56 -14.10 4.78
N PRO A 95 8.65 -15.10 4.83
CA PRO A 95 8.24 -15.95 3.71
C PRO A 95 7.42 -15.19 2.65
N PRO A 96 7.42 -15.64 1.38
CA PRO A 96 6.60 -15.04 0.34
C PRO A 96 5.12 -15.13 0.67
N VAL A 97 4.39 -14.03 0.48
CA VAL A 97 2.94 -14.02 0.63
C VAL A 97 2.30 -14.66 -0.60
N LYS A 98 1.43 -15.65 -0.37
CA LYS A 98 0.55 -16.20 -1.40
C LYS A 98 -0.87 -15.74 -1.08
N CYS A 99 -1.38 -14.83 -1.89
CA CYS A 99 -2.74 -14.32 -1.73
C CYS A 99 -3.77 -15.45 -1.81
N HIS A 100 -4.66 -15.50 -0.83
CA HIS A 100 -5.73 -16.50 -0.72
C HIS A 100 -6.75 -16.43 -1.87
N ARG A 101 -7.11 -15.22 -2.31
CA ARG A 101 -8.10 -14.93 -3.38
C ARG A 101 -9.43 -15.69 -3.23
N PRO A 102 -10.34 -15.23 -2.36
CA PRO A 102 -11.66 -15.83 -2.20
C PRO A 102 -12.43 -15.96 -3.52
N THR A 103 -13.23 -17.01 -3.64
CA THR A 103 -14.03 -17.31 -4.84
C THR A 103 -15.49 -16.90 -4.71
N ASN A 104 -15.98 -16.69 -3.48
CA ASN A 104 -17.31 -16.17 -3.18
C ASN A 104 -17.35 -14.65 -3.40
N ILE A 105 -17.34 -14.26 -4.68
CA ILE A 105 -17.39 -12.87 -5.11
C ILE A 105 -18.79 -12.48 -5.58
N GLN A 106 -19.12 -11.21 -5.47
CA GLN A 106 -20.40 -10.67 -5.95
C GLN A 106 -20.46 -10.67 -7.48
N THR A 107 -21.51 -11.29 -8.03
CA THR A 107 -21.72 -11.40 -9.49
C THR A 107 -22.64 -10.31 -10.05
N THR A 108 -23.15 -9.43 -9.20
CA THR A 108 -24.06 -8.32 -9.57
C THR A 108 -23.51 -6.97 -9.11
N PHE A 109 -22.21 -6.88 -8.84
CA PHE A 109 -21.60 -5.66 -8.34
C PHE A 109 -21.54 -4.58 -9.42
N GLU A 110 -22.18 -3.44 -9.17
CA GLU A 110 -22.16 -2.29 -10.06
C GLU A 110 -21.16 -1.25 -9.51
N MET A 111 -20.25 -0.76 -10.36
CA MET A 111 -19.19 0.17 -9.97
C MET A 111 -19.72 1.48 -9.40
N GLU A 112 -20.89 1.92 -9.86
CA GLU A 112 -21.60 3.11 -9.37
C GLU A 112 -21.95 2.99 -7.88
N SER A 113 -22.04 1.77 -7.34
CA SER A 113 -22.24 1.52 -5.91
C SER A 113 -21.06 1.99 -5.06
N LEU A 114 -19.87 2.18 -5.67
CA LEU A 114 -18.72 2.76 -4.97
C LEU A 114 -18.87 4.26 -4.73
N ILE A 115 -19.64 4.98 -5.53
CA ILE A 115 -19.58 6.45 -5.59
C ILE A 115 -19.85 7.08 -4.21
N GLY A 116 -19.07 8.11 -3.90
CA GLY A 116 -19.13 8.88 -2.67
C GLY A 116 -18.10 8.46 -1.64
N SER A 117 -18.23 9.01 -0.43
CA SER A 117 -17.27 8.79 0.65
C SER A 117 -17.60 7.59 1.51
N TRP A 118 -16.57 6.89 1.95
CA TRP A 118 -16.61 5.68 2.76
C TRP A 118 -15.52 5.71 3.82
N ILE A 119 -15.74 4.95 4.88
CA ILE A 119 -14.88 4.87 6.05
C ILE A 119 -14.54 3.40 6.29
N ILE A 120 -13.27 3.07 6.51
CA ILE A 120 -12.85 1.70 6.86
C ILE A 120 -13.19 1.45 8.34
N VAL A 121 -14.21 0.63 8.60
CA VAL A 121 -14.63 0.30 9.97
C VAL A 121 -14.01 -1.00 10.50
N LEU A 122 -13.55 -1.87 9.60
CA LEU A 122 -12.83 -3.10 9.93
C LEU A 122 -11.72 -3.34 8.90
N GLY A 123 -10.51 -3.66 9.36
CA GLY A 123 -9.35 -3.92 8.51
C GLY A 123 -8.58 -5.19 8.90
N LYS A 124 -8.19 -6.02 7.94
CA LYS A 124 -7.47 -7.28 8.20
C LYS A 124 -5.98 -7.05 8.37
N ASN A 125 -5.39 -6.28 7.46
CA ASN A 125 -3.95 -6.11 7.40
C ASN A 125 -3.51 -5.00 8.36
N GLN A 126 -2.74 -5.37 9.38
CA GLN A 126 -2.28 -4.42 10.41
C GLN A 126 -1.40 -3.30 9.88
N ILE A 127 -0.75 -3.51 8.73
CA ILE A 127 0.14 -2.53 8.12
C ILE A 127 -0.65 -1.56 7.26
N TYR A 128 -1.65 -2.03 6.51
CA TYR A 128 -2.30 -1.22 5.46
C TYR A 128 -3.73 -0.78 5.80
N ASP A 129 -4.43 -1.48 6.69
CA ASP A 129 -5.88 -1.29 6.89
C ASP A 129 -6.22 -0.61 8.23
N CYS A 130 -5.24 -0.35 9.09
CA CYS A 130 -5.46 -0.08 10.52
C CYS A 130 -5.08 1.33 10.98
N PHE A 131 -4.94 2.27 10.05
CA PHE A 131 -4.73 3.68 10.37
C PHE A 131 -5.97 4.32 11.00
N ASN A 132 -5.78 5.41 11.70
CA ASN A 132 -6.91 6.22 12.16
C ASN A 132 -7.34 7.18 11.04
N CYS A 133 -8.56 7.71 11.16
CA CYS A 133 -9.05 8.75 10.26
C CYS A 133 -9.01 8.39 8.76
N GLN A 134 -9.19 7.10 8.44
CA GLN A 134 -9.21 6.63 7.05
C GLN A 134 -10.54 6.90 6.38
N ASN A 135 -10.54 7.75 5.36
CA ASN A 135 -11.67 7.94 4.47
C ASN A 135 -11.26 7.71 3.01
N THR A 136 -12.15 7.12 2.23
CA THR A 136 -11.97 6.91 0.80
C THR A 136 -13.15 7.52 0.08
N THR A 137 -12.90 8.44 -0.83
CA THR A 137 -13.92 9.01 -1.72
C THR A 137 -13.75 8.45 -3.11
N TYR A 138 -14.78 7.77 -3.60
CA TYR A 138 -14.82 7.24 -4.96
C TYR A 138 -15.59 8.20 -5.86
N ILE A 139 -14.99 8.49 -7.02
CA ILE A 139 -15.59 9.28 -8.08
C ILE A 139 -15.49 8.53 -9.40
N GLN A 140 -16.49 8.68 -10.26
CA GLN A 140 -16.36 8.27 -11.65
C GLN A 140 -15.56 9.32 -12.40
N ALA A 141 -14.36 8.97 -12.84
CA ALA A 141 -13.54 9.87 -13.65
C ALA A 141 -14.13 9.96 -15.06
N HIS A 142 -14.30 8.80 -15.70
CA HIS A 142 -14.87 8.63 -17.04
C HIS A 142 -15.70 7.32 -17.07
N GLU A 143 -16.39 7.04 -18.18
CA GLU A 143 -17.12 5.78 -18.35
C GLU A 143 -16.18 4.57 -18.14
N GLY A 144 -16.53 3.67 -17.22
CA GLY A 144 -15.73 2.49 -16.86
C GLY A 144 -14.44 2.77 -16.07
N LEU A 145 -14.07 4.03 -15.81
CA LEU A 145 -12.89 4.42 -15.03
C LEU A 145 -13.29 5.22 -13.80
N PHE A 146 -12.95 4.68 -12.63
CA PHE A 146 -13.21 5.28 -11.33
C PHE A 146 -11.89 5.67 -10.67
N SER A 147 -11.96 6.62 -9.75
CA SER A 147 -10.82 7.00 -8.90
C SER A 147 -11.20 6.85 -7.44
N ALA A 148 -10.32 6.27 -6.62
CA ALA A 148 -10.33 6.39 -5.18
C ALA A 148 -9.36 7.48 -4.75
N VAL A 149 -9.85 8.40 -3.92
CA VAL A 149 -9.03 9.36 -3.19
C VAL A 149 -9.10 8.99 -1.72
N GLU A 150 -7.96 8.59 -1.17
CA GLU A 150 -7.84 8.10 0.19
C GLU A 150 -7.14 9.14 1.04
N HIS A 151 -7.72 9.48 2.19
CA HIS A 151 -7.08 10.30 3.21
C HIS A 151 -6.97 9.49 4.49
N TYR A 152 -5.79 9.53 5.10
CA TYR A 152 -5.52 8.77 6.32
C TYR A 152 -4.42 9.42 7.15
N ASP A 153 -4.50 9.18 8.45
CA ASP A 153 -3.52 9.67 9.41
C ASP A 153 -2.55 8.56 9.78
N ILE A 154 -1.26 8.87 9.64
CA ILE A 154 -0.19 8.01 10.10
C ILE A 154 0.45 8.62 11.35
N LYS A 155 0.86 7.75 12.27
CA LYS A 155 1.75 8.14 13.36
C LYS A 155 3.19 7.90 12.91
N ALA A 156 3.92 8.98 12.65
CA ALA A 156 5.31 8.91 12.25
C ALA A 156 6.21 8.38 13.37
N ILE A 157 7.42 7.96 13.01
CA ILE A 157 8.43 7.42 13.94
C ILE A 157 8.80 8.40 15.04
N ASP A 158 8.77 9.71 14.76
CA ASP A 158 9.00 10.78 15.75
C ASP A 158 7.79 11.04 16.66
N GLY A 159 6.69 10.31 16.46
CA GLY A 159 5.45 10.43 17.21
C GLY A 159 4.48 11.48 16.68
N THR A 160 4.86 12.27 15.67
CA THR A 160 3.97 13.26 15.04
C THR A 160 2.90 12.58 14.18
N ILE A 161 1.78 13.27 13.97
CA ILE A 161 0.76 12.84 13.02
C ILE A 161 1.10 13.45 11.67
N LYS A 162 1.10 12.63 10.62
CA LYS A 162 1.15 13.10 9.22
C LYS A 162 -0.15 12.74 8.53
N HIS A 163 -0.67 13.68 7.76
CA HIS A 163 -1.84 13.50 6.92
C HIS A 163 -1.39 13.07 5.54
N ARG A 164 -1.85 11.91 5.08
CA ARG A 164 -1.47 11.35 3.78
C ARG A 164 -2.66 11.31 2.84
N THR A 165 -2.35 11.35 1.55
CA THR A 165 -3.35 11.27 0.49
C THR A 165 -2.84 10.34 -0.60
N THR A 166 -3.68 9.40 -1.00
CA THR A 166 -3.37 8.45 -2.05
C THR A 166 -4.44 8.50 -3.13
N PHE A 167 -4.01 8.38 -4.39
CA PHE A 167 -4.89 8.35 -5.56
C PHE A 167 -4.74 7.01 -6.26
N GLU A 168 -5.86 6.32 -6.46
CA GLU A 168 -5.89 5.05 -7.17
C GLU A 168 -6.90 5.09 -8.32
N SER A 169 -6.50 4.56 -9.47
CA SER A 169 -7.38 4.35 -10.62
C SER A 169 -7.98 2.96 -10.55
N ILE A 170 -9.27 2.85 -10.85
CA ILE A 170 -10.05 1.64 -10.66
C ILE A 170 -10.80 1.31 -11.95
N VAL A 171 -10.65 0.06 -12.37
CA VAL A 171 -11.45 -0.51 -13.46
C VAL A 171 -12.07 -1.83 -13.00
N GLN A 172 -13.26 -2.13 -13.51
CA GLN A 172 -13.82 -3.47 -13.37
C GLN A 172 -13.06 -4.41 -14.32
N TRP A 173 -12.57 -5.53 -13.80
CA TRP A 173 -11.67 -6.41 -14.55
C TRP A 173 -12.33 -6.99 -15.80
N ASN A 174 -13.54 -7.52 -15.66
CA ASN A 174 -14.35 -7.94 -16.79
C ASN A 174 -15.85 -7.98 -16.41
N ALA A 175 -16.72 -7.93 -17.42
CA ALA A 175 -18.17 -7.96 -17.26
C ALA A 175 -18.73 -9.30 -16.73
N THR A 176 -17.98 -10.40 -16.85
CA THR A 176 -18.40 -11.74 -16.39
C THR A 176 -18.11 -12.00 -14.91
N THR A 177 -17.25 -11.20 -14.29
CA THR A 177 -16.88 -11.25 -12.87
C THR A 177 -16.89 -9.83 -12.31
N PRO A 178 -18.07 -9.18 -12.24
CA PRO A 178 -18.15 -7.76 -11.97
C PRO A 178 -17.66 -7.36 -10.56
N GLY A 179 -17.65 -8.29 -9.61
CA GLY A 179 -17.05 -8.10 -8.29
C GLY A 179 -15.51 -8.16 -8.24
N ILE A 180 -14.82 -8.32 -9.37
CA ILE A 180 -13.35 -8.24 -9.43
C ILE A 180 -12.95 -6.89 -10.03
N LEU A 181 -12.22 -6.11 -9.23
CA LEU A 181 -11.74 -4.78 -9.59
C LEU A 181 -10.20 -4.78 -9.67
N LYS A 182 -9.65 -3.94 -10.53
CA LYS A 182 -8.21 -3.66 -10.59
C LYS A 182 -7.96 -2.22 -10.19
N TYR A 183 -7.12 -2.07 -9.18
CA TYR A 183 -6.65 -0.79 -8.69
C TYR A 183 -5.21 -0.62 -9.14
N ASN A 184 -4.88 0.58 -9.62
CA ASN A 184 -3.51 0.96 -9.95
C ASN A 184 -3.21 2.34 -9.36
N SER A 185 -2.07 2.45 -8.71
CA SER A 185 -1.61 3.70 -8.11
C SER A 185 -0.09 3.81 -8.18
N ARG A 186 0.41 5.03 -7.99
CA ARG A 186 1.82 5.28 -7.71
C ARG A 186 1.93 5.90 -6.34
N GLN A 187 2.63 5.23 -5.44
CA GLN A 187 2.81 5.68 -4.06
C GLN A 187 4.27 5.56 -3.69
N MET A 188 4.85 6.59 -3.07
CA MET A 188 6.27 6.59 -2.68
C MET A 188 7.22 6.28 -3.86
N GLY A 189 6.85 6.72 -5.07
CA GLY A 189 7.57 6.41 -6.31
C GLY A 189 7.42 4.98 -6.85
N LEU A 190 6.65 4.11 -6.20
CA LEU A 190 6.44 2.71 -6.57
C LEU A 190 5.13 2.53 -7.34
N GLU A 191 5.16 1.71 -8.40
CA GLU A 191 3.94 1.24 -9.05
C GLU A 191 3.29 0.16 -8.20
N ILE A 192 2.02 0.38 -7.85
CA ILE A 192 1.22 -0.55 -7.05
C ILE A 192 0.04 -1.00 -7.89
N HIS A 193 -0.13 -2.31 -7.94
CA HIS A 193 -1.27 -2.96 -8.58
C HIS A 193 -1.99 -3.81 -7.54
N SER A 194 -3.32 -3.74 -7.49
CA SER A 194 -4.08 -4.66 -6.64
C SER A 194 -5.32 -5.19 -7.31
N GLU A 195 -5.61 -6.46 -7.05
CA GLU A 195 -6.86 -7.11 -7.37
C GLU A 195 -7.76 -7.06 -6.15
N TRP A 196 -8.90 -6.41 -6.29
CA TRP A 196 -9.94 -6.34 -5.28
C TRP A 196 -11.09 -7.27 -5.65
N ARG A 197 -11.63 -7.95 -4.64
CA ARG A 197 -12.71 -8.92 -4.75
C ARG A 197 -13.80 -8.52 -3.78
N VAL A 198 -14.90 -8.01 -4.31
CA VAL A 198 -16.09 -7.64 -3.53
C VAL A 198 -16.77 -8.92 -3.07
N LEU A 199 -16.77 -9.15 -1.75
CA LEU A 199 -17.33 -10.34 -1.11
C LEU A 199 -18.83 -10.14 -0.83
N ASP A 200 -19.20 -8.94 -0.40
CA ASP A 200 -20.58 -8.54 -0.12
C ASP A 200 -20.70 -7.02 -0.09
N TYR A 201 -21.88 -6.49 -0.39
CA TYR A 201 -22.13 -5.05 -0.38
C TYR A 201 -23.61 -4.77 -0.11
N GLY A 202 -23.88 -3.58 0.40
CA GLY A 202 -25.22 -3.05 0.62
C GLY A 202 -25.25 -1.56 0.35
N THR A 203 -26.35 -0.91 0.73
CA THR A 203 -26.51 0.54 0.55
C THR A 203 -25.54 1.36 1.39
N ASP A 204 -25.07 0.81 2.51
CA ASP A 204 -24.29 1.51 3.54
C ASP A 204 -22.98 0.81 3.92
N TYR A 205 -22.63 -0.32 3.28
CA TYR A 205 -21.34 -0.99 3.49
C TYR A 205 -20.81 -1.68 2.21
N ILE A 206 -19.50 -1.91 2.17
CA ILE A 206 -18.83 -2.74 1.18
C ILE A 206 -17.79 -3.60 1.91
N PHE A 207 -17.81 -4.91 1.71
CA PHE A 207 -16.79 -5.82 2.21
C PHE A 207 -16.00 -6.40 1.05
N ALA A 208 -14.70 -6.08 1.01
CA ALA A 208 -13.82 -6.53 -0.05
C ALA A 208 -12.51 -7.12 0.49
N TYR A 209 -12.02 -8.14 -0.20
CA TYR A 209 -10.66 -8.66 -0.08
C TYR A 209 -9.77 -8.00 -1.14
N TYR A 210 -8.50 -7.78 -0.84
CA TYR A 210 -7.53 -7.36 -1.85
C TYR A 210 -6.25 -8.18 -1.82
N CYS A 211 -5.66 -8.34 -3.00
CA CYS A 211 -4.31 -8.85 -3.19
C CYS A 211 -3.51 -7.82 -3.99
N GLY A 212 -2.58 -7.15 -3.30
CA GLY A 212 -1.69 -6.14 -3.88
C GLY A 212 -0.33 -6.71 -4.27
N SER A 213 0.33 -6.02 -5.18
CA SER A 213 1.69 -6.31 -5.62
C SER A 213 2.45 -5.04 -5.95
N ILE A 214 3.71 -4.99 -5.52
CA ILE A 214 4.66 -3.90 -5.83
C ILE A 214 5.60 -4.32 -6.97
N SER A 215 5.84 -5.63 -7.09
CA SER A 215 6.65 -6.23 -8.13
C SER A 215 6.09 -7.60 -8.49
N SER A 216 6.71 -8.29 -9.45
CA SER A 216 6.28 -9.63 -9.89
C SER A 216 6.37 -10.71 -8.79
N ASN A 217 7.11 -10.46 -7.71
CA ASN A 217 7.35 -11.41 -6.63
C ASN A 217 7.06 -10.85 -5.23
N TYR A 218 6.69 -9.57 -5.10
CA TYR A 218 6.25 -8.96 -3.85
C TYR A 218 4.72 -8.85 -3.85
N PHE A 219 4.07 -9.63 -2.98
CA PHE A 219 2.63 -9.60 -2.79
C PHE A 219 2.27 -9.27 -1.35
N TYR A 220 1.10 -8.70 -1.15
CA TYR A 220 0.47 -8.54 0.15
C TYR A 220 -1.04 -8.71 -0.01
N GLU A 221 -1.72 -9.05 1.08
CA GLU A 221 -3.16 -9.19 1.07
C GLU A 221 -3.79 -8.60 2.31
N GLY A 222 -5.05 -8.23 2.18
CA GLY A 222 -5.86 -7.71 3.26
C GLY A 222 -7.34 -7.81 2.90
N ALA A 223 -8.15 -7.23 3.75
CA ALA A 223 -9.58 -7.18 3.56
C ALA A 223 -10.14 -6.06 4.43
N VAL A 224 -11.06 -5.29 3.87
CA VAL A 224 -11.63 -4.12 4.52
C VAL A 224 -13.14 -4.15 4.43
N VAL A 225 -13.78 -3.70 5.51
CA VAL A 225 -15.19 -3.33 5.49
C VAL A 225 -15.28 -1.82 5.48
N TYR A 226 -15.74 -1.28 4.36
CA TYR A 226 -16.16 0.11 4.24
C TYR A 226 -17.58 0.28 4.77
N SER A 227 -17.86 1.46 5.31
CA SER A 227 -19.18 1.87 5.77
C SER A 227 -19.41 3.36 5.52
N LYS A 228 -20.68 3.76 5.36
CA LYS A 228 -21.08 5.18 5.35
C LYS A 228 -21.10 5.80 6.75
N SER A 229 -21.05 4.98 7.80
CA SER A 229 -21.00 5.38 9.22
C SER A 229 -19.83 4.71 9.92
N VAL A 230 -19.32 5.32 11.00
CA VAL A 230 -18.26 4.74 11.85
C VAL A 230 -18.69 3.47 12.60
N THR A 231 -19.98 3.13 12.59
CA THR A 231 -20.54 1.91 13.18
C THR A 231 -21.37 1.13 12.17
N LEU A 232 -21.38 -0.19 12.34
CA LEU A 232 -22.27 -1.12 11.61
C LEU A 232 -23.41 -1.55 12.53
N SER A 233 -24.57 -1.84 11.96
CA SER A 233 -25.66 -2.50 12.70
C SER A 233 -25.26 -3.91 13.13
N ASN A 234 -25.88 -4.43 14.19
CA ASN A 234 -25.63 -5.80 14.66
C ASN A 234 -26.00 -6.85 13.59
N ASP A 235 -27.04 -6.60 12.80
CA ASP A 235 -27.49 -7.49 11.73
C ASP A 235 -26.46 -7.52 10.59
N THR A 236 -25.99 -6.34 10.15
CA THR A 236 -24.93 -6.22 9.16
C THR A 236 -23.66 -6.92 9.65
N LEU A 237 -23.24 -6.68 10.90
CA LEU A 237 -22.05 -7.34 11.46
C LEU A 237 -22.19 -8.86 11.50
N SER A 238 -23.36 -9.37 11.87
CA SER A 238 -23.64 -10.82 11.91
C SER A 238 -23.60 -11.43 10.50
N LYS A 239 -24.16 -10.74 9.50
CA LYS A 239 -24.06 -11.12 8.08
C LYS A 239 -22.59 -11.18 7.63
N LEU A 240 -21.83 -10.12 7.89
CA LEU A 240 -20.44 -10.01 7.43
C LEU A 240 -19.51 -11.05 8.09
N LYS A 241 -19.78 -11.45 9.33
CA LYS A 241 -19.06 -12.58 9.96
C LYS A 241 -19.23 -13.88 9.19
N LYS A 242 -20.45 -14.14 8.68
CA LYS A 242 -20.71 -15.31 7.83
C LYS A 242 -19.99 -15.19 6.49
N VAL A 243 -20.08 -14.04 5.82
CA VAL A 243 -19.37 -13.76 4.56
C VAL A 243 -17.86 -13.95 4.72
N ALA A 244 -17.29 -13.45 5.83
CA ALA A 244 -15.87 -13.61 6.14
C ALA A 244 -15.50 -15.09 6.29
N THR A 245 -16.28 -15.86 7.05
CA THR A 245 -16.05 -17.29 7.27
C THR A 245 -16.08 -18.05 5.94
N ASP A 246 -17.07 -17.77 5.09
CA ASP A 246 -17.20 -18.39 3.76
C ASP A 246 -16.03 -18.02 2.82
N ALA A 247 -15.40 -16.88 3.05
CA ALA A 247 -14.20 -16.40 2.34
C ALA A 247 -12.87 -16.85 2.98
N GLY A 248 -12.88 -17.70 4.02
CA GLY A 248 -11.67 -18.13 4.72
C GLY A 248 -11.03 -17.04 5.61
N LEU A 249 -11.80 -16.04 6.03
CA LEU A 249 -11.39 -14.91 6.85
C LEU A 249 -12.04 -15.00 8.25
N ASP A 250 -11.38 -14.45 9.27
CA ASP A 250 -11.96 -14.27 10.61
C ASP A 250 -12.14 -12.77 10.88
N LEU A 251 -13.38 -12.30 10.82
CA LEU A 251 -13.71 -10.89 11.06
C LEU A 251 -13.35 -10.43 12.48
N ASN A 252 -13.23 -11.35 13.45
CA ASN A 252 -12.88 -10.98 14.83
C ASN A 252 -11.40 -10.59 14.98
N THR A 253 -10.53 -10.96 14.02
CA THR A 253 -9.12 -10.55 14.02
C THR A 253 -8.90 -9.20 13.34
N PHE A 254 -9.94 -8.59 12.79
CA PHE A 254 -9.82 -7.32 12.09
C PHE A 254 -9.64 -6.21 13.11
N CYS A 255 -8.71 -5.29 12.83
CA CYS A 255 -8.59 -4.05 13.59
C CYS A 255 -9.81 -3.16 13.35
N LYS A 256 -10.00 -2.22 14.28
CA LYS A 256 -11.03 -1.19 14.21
C LYS A 256 -10.34 0.17 14.22
N PRO A 257 -10.15 0.80 13.05
CA PRO A 257 -9.69 2.17 12.95
C PRO A 257 -10.45 3.11 13.90
N SER A 258 -9.73 4.02 14.56
CA SER A 258 -10.34 5.05 15.39
C SER A 258 -10.62 6.30 14.56
N TYR A 259 -11.79 6.88 14.80
CA TYR A 259 -12.24 8.15 14.21
C TYR A 259 -12.44 9.25 15.24
N ASN A 260 -11.93 9.02 16.46
CA ASN A 260 -11.86 10.05 17.48
C ASN A 260 -10.78 11.06 17.08
N SER A 261 -11.15 12.33 16.96
CA SER A 261 -10.25 13.45 16.66
C SER A 261 -9.67 13.46 15.24
N CYS A 262 -10.51 13.09 14.26
CA CYS A 262 -10.43 13.56 12.88
C CYS A 262 -11.26 14.87 12.76
#